data_AF-A0A522PAR7-F1
#
_entry.id   AF-A0A522PAR7-F1
#
_cell.length_a   1.000
_cell.length_b   1.000
_cell.length_c   1.000
_cell.angle_alpha   90.00
_cell.angle_beta   90.00
_cell.angle_gamma   90.00
#
_symmetry.space_group_name_H-M   'P 1'
#
loop_
_entity.id
_entity.type
_entity.pdbx_description
1 polymer ?
#
loop_
_entity_poly.entity_id
_entity_poly.type
_entity_poly.pdbx_seq_one_letter_code
_entity_poly.pdbx_strand_id
1 'polypeptide(L)'
;MGFAARVLLDSVSPQGVRLTTMEVIFPRFVLAEFNTHRVFSRNSASSRAIPTTKLIERVIEDPVVPAEWGRNRRGMSASEVLSEVEEREALRLWLSARDAAVEHARRLAELKVHKQVLNRILEPFLWHTVVVTATEWRNFFALRCTPNAQPEIRRAAALMREALDASTPRRVKRGEWHLPLIQDDERTLDAERLKAVSAARCARVSYLTHDGQRDLERDLELYERLSADRHLSPFEHVATPAEDDGFHANFRGWVQMRRSIEAGLAGARSDVR
;
A
#
# COMPACT_ATOMS: atom_id res chain seq x y z
N MET A 1 -0.23 -3.25 15.78
CA MET A 1 -0.67 -3.27 14.36
C MET A 1 -0.95 -4.72 14.00
N GLY A 2 -1.81 -4.94 13.01
CA GLY A 2 -2.18 -6.30 12.60
C GLY A 2 -2.72 -6.28 11.19
N PHE A 3 -3.14 -7.45 10.70
CA PHE A 3 -3.87 -7.54 9.44
C PHE A 3 -5.05 -6.58 9.43
N ALA A 4 -5.09 -5.70 8.43
CA ALA A 4 -6.19 -4.77 8.27
C ALA A 4 -6.38 -4.46 6.78
N ALA A 5 -7.61 -4.21 6.38
CA ALA A 5 -7.93 -3.60 5.10
C ALA A 5 -9.08 -2.62 5.32
N ARG A 6 -8.95 -1.41 4.80
CA ARG A 6 -10.04 -0.42 4.81
C ARG A 6 -10.15 0.24 3.44
N VAL A 7 -11.39 0.43 3.00
CA VAL A 7 -11.68 1.26 1.84
C VAL A 7 -11.49 2.72 2.23
N LEU A 8 -10.57 3.40 1.55
CA LEU A 8 -10.32 4.84 1.70
C LEU A 8 -11.27 5.67 0.84
N LEU A 9 -11.57 5.19 -0.37
CA LEU A 9 -12.59 5.76 -1.24
C LEU A 9 -13.07 4.71 -2.22
N ASP A 10 -14.35 4.75 -2.52
CA ASP A 10 -14.99 3.84 -3.46
C ASP A 10 -15.92 4.63 -4.38
N SER A 11 -15.72 4.46 -5.68
CA SER A 11 -16.38 5.26 -6.70
C SER A 11 -16.88 4.40 -7.84
N VAL A 12 -17.91 4.87 -8.52
CA VAL A 12 -18.44 4.25 -9.73
C VAL A 12 -18.62 5.29 -10.83
N SER A 13 -18.09 4.98 -12.03
CA SER A 13 -18.17 5.85 -13.20
C SER A 13 -19.58 5.87 -13.80
N PRO A 14 -19.91 6.79 -14.73
CA PRO A 14 -21.18 6.77 -15.44
C PRO A 14 -21.45 5.49 -16.23
N GLN A 15 -20.39 4.77 -16.64
CA GLN A 15 -20.45 3.48 -17.34
C GLN A 15 -20.63 2.30 -16.36
N GLY A 16 -20.69 2.55 -15.05
CA GLY A 16 -20.84 1.50 -14.05
C GLY A 16 -19.54 0.83 -13.62
N VAL A 17 -18.37 1.37 -13.99
CA VAL A 17 -17.08 0.78 -13.61
C VAL A 17 -16.65 1.28 -12.24
N ARG A 18 -16.50 0.36 -11.29
CA ARG A 18 -16.08 0.65 -9.91
C ARG A 18 -14.57 0.84 -9.81
N LEU A 19 -14.14 1.90 -9.14
CA LEU A 19 -12.76 2.19 -8.78
C LEU A 19 -12.67 2.32 -7.26
N THR A 20 -11.82 1.51 -6.64
CA THR A 20 -11.69 1.47 -5.19
C THR A 20 -10.24 1.71 -4.79
N THR A 21 -10.03 2.57 -3.81
CA THR A 21 -8.75 2.78 -3.13
C THR A 21 -8.83 2.21 -1.73
N MET A 22 -7.88 1.36 -1.35
CA MET A 22 -7.80 0.72 -0.05
C MET A 22 -6.45 1.00 0.62
N GLU A 23 -6.45 1.05 1.95
CA GLU A 23 -5.25 0.88 2.76
C GLU A 23 -5.26 -0.54 3.31
N VAL A 24 -4.14 -1.24 3.17
CA VAL A 24 -3.98 -2.64 3.57
C VAL A 24 -2.72 -2.78 4.40
N ILE A 25 -2.84 -3.46 5.54
CA ILE A 25 -1.73 -3.80 6.44
C ILE A 25 -1.53 -5.31 6.43
N PHE A 26 -0.31 -5.76 6.13
CA PHE A 26 0.08 -7.17 6.09
C PHE A 26 1.58 -7.33 6.40
N PRO A 27 2.08 -8.55 6.65
CA PRO A 27 3.50 -8.81 6.87
C PRO A 27 4.40 -8.35 5.74
N ARG A 28 5.49 -7.65 6.03
CA ARG A 28 6.39 -7.09 5.00
C ARG A 28 6.94 -8.13 4.02
N PHE A 29 7.14 -9.38 4.46
CA PHE A 29 7.60 -10.47 3.60
C PHE A 29 6.59 -10.88 2.51
N VAL A 30 5.30 -10.57 2.68
CA VAL A 30 4.24 -10.83 1.68
C VAL A 30 4.26 -9.82 0.53
N LEU A 31 4.92 -8.66 0.70
CA LEU A 31 4.90 -7.58 -0.29
C LEU A 31 5.34 -8.03 -1.69
N ALA A 32 6.31 -8.93 -1.79
CA ALA A 32 6.78 -9.43 -3.08
C ALA A 32 5.66 -10.18 -3.84
N GLU A 33 4.91 -11.02 -3.14
CA GLU A 33 3.78 -11.75 -3.70
C GLU A 33 2.62 -10.82 -4.05
N PHE A 34 2.30 -9.85 -3.18
CA PHE A 34 1.30 -8.83 -3.45
C PHE A 34 1.63 -8.04 -4.72
N ASN A 35 2.91 -7.69 -4.91
CA ASN A 35 3.37 -6.90 -6.03
C ASN A 35 3.33 -7.59 -7.40
N THR A 36 3.08 -8.91 -7.46
CA THR A 36 2.89 -9.64 -8.71
C THR A 36 1.59 -9.25 -9.44
N HIS A 37 0.64 -8.65 -8.75
CA HIS A 37 -0.63 -8.19 -9.30
C HIS A 37 -0.48 -6.84 -10.01
N ARG A 38 -0.05 -6.88 -11.28
CA ARG A 38 0.32 -5.71 -12.08
C ARG A 38 -0.83 -4.73 -12.38
N VAL A 39 -2.08 -5.17 -12.28
CA VAL A 39 -3.25 -4.29 -12.51
C VAL A 39 -3.46 -3.28 -11.38
N PHE A 40 -2.75 -3.42 -10.26
CA PHE A 40 -2.81 -2.52 -9.11
C PHE A 40 -1.85 -1.35 -9.23
N SER A 41 -2.37 -0.15 -9.02
CA SER A 41 -1.58 1.05 -8.67
C SER A 41 -1.36 1.10 -7.18
N ARG A 42 -0.12 1.35 -6.73
CA ARG A 42 0.31 1.13 -5.35
C ARG A 42 1.29 2.19 -4.87
N ASN A 43 1.10 2.61 -3.61
CA ASN A 43 2.13 3.22 -2.79
C ASN A 43 2.36 2.38 -1.54
N SER A 44 3.63 2.23 -1.16
CA SER A 44 4.06 1.27 -0.15
C SER A 44 5.00 1.95 0.84
N ALA A 45 4.82 1.68 2.14
CA ALA A 45 5.64 2.28 3.19
C ALA A 45 7.13 1.90 3.05
N SER A 46 8.03 2.88 3.07
CA SER A 46 9.47 2.63 2.90
C SER A 46 10.20 2.52 4.23
N SER A 47 10.80 1.36 4.50
CA SER A 47 11.72 1.19 5.65
C SER A 47 12.92 2.15 5.57
N ARG A 48 13.33 2.56 4.36
CA ARG A 48 14.41 3.54 4.16
C ARG A 48 14.04 4.94 4.65
N ALA A 49 12.75 5.28 4.68
CA ALA A 49 12.29 6.57 5.14
C ALA A 49 12.26 6.66 6.68
N ILE A 50 12.03 5.53 7.37
CA ILE A 50 11.79 5.49 8.81
C ILE A 50 13.12 5.39 9.59
N PRO A 51 13.31 6.15 10.68
CA PRO A 51 14.46 5.99 11.56
C PRO A 51 14.58 4.56 12.10
N THR A 52 15.81 4.05 12.15
CA THR A 52 16.12 2.70 12.66
C THR A 52 15.58 2.47 14.06
N THR A 53 15.72 3.44 14.97
CA THR A 53 15.24 3.35 16.35
C THR A 53 13.75 3.04 16.41
N LYS A 54 12.94 3.76 15.61
CA LYS A 54 11.49 3.53 15.50
C LYS A 54 11.14 2.16 14.94
N LEU A 55 11.93 1.61 14.02
CA LEU A 55 11.70 0.26 13.51
C LEU A 55 12.06 -0.82 14.54
N ILE A 56 13.13 -0.61 15.31
CA ILE A 56 13.49 -1.49 16.43
C ILE A 56 12.36 -1.51 17.46
N GLU A 57 11.84 -0.35 17.86
CA GLU A 57 10.70 -0.24 18.79
C GLU A 57 9.49 -1.05 18.26
N ARG A 58 9.09 -0.83 17.00
CA ARG A 58 7.97 -1.56 16.38
C ARG A 58 8.18 -3.08 16.37
N VAL A 59 9.38 -3.53 16.03
CA VAL A 59 9.73 -4.97 16.00
C VAL A 59 9.77 -5.56 17.40
N ILE A 60 10.08 -4.78 18.44
CA ILE A 60 10.07 -5.24 19.83
C ILE A 60 8.64 -5.35 20.35
N GLU A 61 7.85 -4.28 20.19
CA GLU A 61 6.50 -4.13 20.76
C GLU A 61 5.44 -4.95 20.03
N ASP A 62 5.56 -5.04 18.71
CA ASP A 62 4.54 -5.64 17.84
C ASP A 62 5.19 -6.33 16.62
N PRO A 63 5.97 -7.40 16.85
CA PRO A 63 6.56 -8.17 15.76
C PRO A 63 5.48 -8.89 14.97
N VAL A 64 5.69 -8.98 13.65
CA VAL A 64 4.99 -9.98 12.85
C VAL A 64 5.39 -11.38 13.31
N VAL A 65 4.38 -12.21 13.52
CA VAL A 65 4.48 -13.66 13.65
C VAL A 65 3.72 -14.33 12.49
N PRO A 66 4.20 -15.47 11.96
CA PRO A 66 3.47 -16.23 10.96
C PRO A 66 2.03 -16.53 11.40
N ALA A 67 1.09 -16.46 10.46
CA ALA A 67 -0.31 -16.68 10.74
C ALA A 67 -0.63 -18.15 11.02
N GLU A 68 0.11 -19.06 10.39
CA GLU A 68 -0.02 -20.52 10.56
C GLU A 68 1.37 -21.17 10.48
N TRP A 69 1.63 -22.17 11.31
CA TRP A 69 2.86 -22.95 11.32
C TRP A 69 2.69 -24.26 10.56
N GLY A 70 2.78 -24.19 9.24
CA GLY A 70 2.62 -25.34 8.36
C GLY A 70 3.75 -26.36 8.48
N ARG A 71 3.42 -27.66 8.50
CA ARG A 71 4.39 -28.76 8.45
C ARG A 71 5.03 -28.84 7.06
N ASN A 72 6.35 -29.02 7.03
CA ASN A 72 7.11 -29.09 5.78
C ASN A 72 6.70 -30.30 4.92
N ARG A 73 6.57 -30.10 3.61
CA ARG A 73 6.28 -31.16 2.62
C ARG A 73 6.79 -30.75 1.23
N ARG A 74 6.80 -31.69 0.28
CA ARG A 74 7.01 -31.35 -1.14
C ARG A 74 5.87 -30.47 -1.65
N GLY A 75 6.20 -29.42 -2.38
CA GLY A 75 5.26 -28.42 -2.91
C GLY A 75 5.46 -27.03 -2.30
N MET A 76 4.57 -26.08 -2.63
CA MET A 76 4.64 -24.68 -2.16
C MET A 76 3.74 -24.38 -0.96
N SER A 77 2.81 -25.28 -0.63
CA SER A 77 1.82 -25.08 0.44
C SER A 77 1.84 -26.23 1.46
N ALA A 78 1.58 -25.89 2.71
CA ALA A 78 1.35 -26.86 3.77
C ALA A 78 -0.10 -27.34 3.75
N SER A 79 -0.33 -28.62 4.04
CA SER A 79 -1.68 -29.19 4.21
C SER A 79 -1.99 -29.54 5.66
N GLU A 80 -0.98 -29.55 6.51
CA GLU A 80 -1.03 -29.89 7.93
C GLU A 80 -0.28 -28.82 8.69
N VAL A 81 -0.72 -28.52 9.90
CA VAL A 81 -0.03 -27.61 10.82
C VAL A 81 0.77 -28.42 11.83
N LEU A 82 1.76 -27.76 12.43
CA LEU A 82 2.49 -28.30 13.58
C LEU A 82 1.51 -28.57 14.74
N SER A 83 1.86 -29.53 15.61
CA SER A 83 1.16 -29.70 16.88
C SER A 83 1.34 -28.46 17.76
N GLU A 84 0.49 -28.28 18.76
CA GLU A 84 0.55 -27.11 19.66
C GLU A 84 1.93 -26.96 20.35
N VAL A 85 2.57 -28.07 20.70
CA VAL A 85 3.92 -28.06 21.31
C VAL A 85 4.98 -27.62 20.30
N GLU A 86 4.92 -28.14 19.07
CA GLU A 86 5.84 -27.78 17.99
C GLU A 86 5.65 -26.31 17.56
N GLU A 87 4.41 -25.82 17.48
CA GLU A 87 4.07 -24.42 17.17
C GLU A 87 4.61 -23.46 18.23
N ARG A 88 4.45 -23.76 19.52
CA ARG A 88 5.01 -22.94 20.61
C ARG A 88 6.53 -22.83 20.50
N GLU A 89 7.19 -23.94 20.17
CA GLU A 89 8.64 -23.95 19.96
C GLU A 89 9.06 -23.17 18.70
N ALA A 90 8.31 -23.30 17.60
CA ALA A 90 8.54 -22.52 16.38
C ALA A 90 8.39 -21.01 16.62
N LEU A 91 7.36 -20.61 17.36
CA LEU A 91 7.15 -19.22 17.80
C LEU A 91 8.33 -18.73 18.66
N ARG A 92 8.79 -19.54 19.62
CA ARG A 92 9.96 -19.20 20.46
C ARG A 92 11.21 -18.95 19.62
N LEU A 93 11.50 -19.84 18.66
CA LEU A 93 12.65 -19.72 17.77
C LEU A 93 12.52 -18.49 16.84
N TRP A 94 11.33 -18.19 16.35
CA TRP A 94 11.06 -17.01 15.54
C TRP A 94 11.30 -15.71 16.30
N LEU A 95 10.80 -15.62 17.54
CA LEU A 95 11.04 -14.45 18.39
C LEU A 95 12.51 -14.34 18.82
N SER A 96 13.21 -15.46 19.01
CA SER A 96 14.65 -15.45 19.24
C SER A 96 15.43 -14.91 18.02
N ALA A 97 15.02 -15.26 16.80
CA ALA A 97 15.60 -14.70 15.58
C ALA A 97 15.32 -13.19 15.46
N ARG A 98 14.12 -12.75 15.87
CA ARG A 98 13.77 -11.32 15.98
C ARG A 98 14.70 -10.59 16.93
N ASP A 99 14.94 -11.15 18.12
CA ASP A 99 15.82 -10.55 19.14
C ASP A 99 17.27 -10.44 18.63
N ALA A 100 17.79 -11.48 17.98
CA ALA A 100 19.11 -11.45 17.36
C ALA A 100 19.20 -10.40 16.22
N ALA A 101 18.16 -10.28 15.39
CA ALA A 101 18.11 -9.25 14.35
C ALA A 101 18.12 -7.83 14.94
N VAL A 102 17.42 -7.62 16.06
CA VAL A 102 17.43 -6.35 16.80
C VAL A 102 18.82 -6.05 17.38
N GLU A 103 19.49 -7.05 17.98
CA GLU A 103 20.85 -6.90 18.49
C GLU A 103 21.82 -6.49 17.37
N HIS A 104 21.78 -7.19 16.24
CA HIS A 104 22.59 -6.84 15.07
C HIS A 104 22.25 -5.47 14.51
N ALA A 105 20.98 -5.05 14.52
CA ALA A 105 20.58 -3.71 14.09
C ALA A 105 21.21 -2.63 14.97
N ARG A 106 21.25 -2.83 16.30
CA ARG A 106 21.91 -1.90 17.23
C ARG A 106 23.41 -1.80 16.96
N ARG A 107 24.09 -2.93 16.78
CA ARG A 107 25.53 -2.97 16.47
C ARG A 107 25.85 -2.31 15.13
N LEU A 108 25.02 -2.51 14.10
CA LEU A 108 25.18 -1.81 12.81
C LEU A 108 24.94 -0.29 12.96
N ALA A 109 24.04 0.13 13.84
CA ALA A 109 23.80 1.54 14.11
C ALA A 109 25.00 2.20 14.81
N GLU A 110 25.68 1.50 15.74
CA GLU A 110 26.93 1.95 16.37
C GLU A 110 28.04 2.18 15.33
N LEU A 111 28.10 1.33 14.30
CA LEU A 111 28.99 1.48 13.15
C LEU A 111 28.54 2.56 12.15
N LYS A 112 27.45 3.28 12.43
CA LYS A 112 26.86 4.32 11.58
C LYS A 112 26.45 3.81 10.19
N VAL A 113 26.08 2.54 10.07
CA VAL A 113 25.56 1.98 8.81
C VAL A 113 24.24 2.67 8.47
N HIS A 114 24.12 3.14 7.23
CA HIS A 114 22.95 3.88 6.79
C HIS A 114 21.68 3.02 6.84
N LYS A 115 20.57 3.62 7.27
CA LYS A 115 19.25 2.98 7.45
C LYS A 115 18.74 2.22 6.22
N GLN A 116 19.19 2.58 5.02
CA GLN A 116 18.79 1.90 3.77
C GLN A 116 19.23 0.43 3.70
N VAL A 117 20.33 0.08 4.36
CA VAL A 117 20.87 -1.29 4.43
C VAL A 117 20.48 -1.92 5.76
N LEU A 118 20.78 -1.22 6.86
CA LEU A 118 20.55 -1.73 8.21
C LEU A 118 19.09 -2.15 8.42
N ASN A 119 18.11 -1.34 8.00
CA ASN A 119 16.70 -1.63 8.29
C ASN A 119 16.21 -2.93 7.61
N ARG A 120 16.96 -3.49 6.65
CA ARG A 120 16.57 -4.70 5.92
C ARG A 120 16.54 -5.95 6.81
N ILE A 121 17.42 -6.05 7.81
CA ILE A 121 17.46 -7.22 8.70
C ILE A 121 16.25 -7.29 9.63
N LEU A 122 15.52 -6.18 9.79
CA LEU A 122 14.30 -6.08 10.59
C LEU A 122 13.04 -6.40 9.77
N GLU A 123 13.12 -6.36 8.43
CA GLU A 123 11.95 -6.54 7.55
C GLU A 123 11.17 -7.85 7.72
N PRO A 124 11.78 -9.01 8.08
CA PRO A 124 11.01 -10.23 8.34
C PRO A 124 9.97 -10.08 9.46
N PHE A 125 10.18 -9.15 10.40
CA PHE A 125 9.36 -8.99 11.60
C PHE A 125 8.48 -7.73 11.55
N LEU A 126 8.45 -7.02 10.42
CA LEU A 126 7.74 -5.75 10.29
C LEU A 126 6.37 -5.93 9.62
N TRP A 127 5.36 -5.27 10.19
CA TRP A 127 4.12 -4.97 9.47
C TRP A 127 4.39 -3.97 8.35
N HIS A 128 3.56 -4.03 7.32
CA HIS A 128 3.71 -3.20 6.13
C HIS A 128 2.37 -2.67 5.67
N THR A 129 2.31 -1.36 5.43
CA THR A 129 1.12 -0.68 4.93
C THR A 129 1.29 -0.35 3.45
N VAL A 130 0.24 -0.62 2.68
CA VAL A 130 0.13 -0.28 1.26
C VAL A 130 -1.18 0.45 1.02
N VAL A 131 -1.13 1.55 0.26
CA VAL A 131 -2.30 2.12 -0.40
C VAL A 131 -2.37 1.53 -1.81
N VAL A 132 -3.52 0.99 -2.18
CA VAL A 132 -3.74 0.31 -3.45
C VAL A 132 -5.04 0.79 -4.10
N THR A 133 -4.99 1.09 -5.40
CA THR A 133 -6.17 1.44 -6.19
C THR A 133 -6.28 0.52 -7.39
N ALA A 134 -7.50 0.04 -7.67
CA ALA A 134 -7.79 -0.80 -8.82
C ALA A 134 -9.27 -0.80 -9.20
N THR A 135 -9.53 -1.16 -10.46
CA THR A 135 -10.86 -1.53 -10.97
C THR A 135 -11.07 -3.05 -11.03
N GLU A 136 -9.98 -3.83 -11.04
CA GLU A 136 -9.99 -5.28 -11.28
C GLU A 136 -9.51 -6.05 -10.04
N TRP A 137 -10.45 -6.58 -9.25
CA TRP A 137 -10.15 -7.32 -8.02
C TRP A 137 -10.39 -8.84 -8.14
N ARG A 138 -11.19 -9.26 -9.12
CA ARG A 138 -11.68 -10.65 -9.24
C ARG A 138 -10.55 -11.68 -9.29
N ASN A 139 -9.54 -11.44 -10.15
CA ASN A 139 -8.41 -12.35 -10.28
C ASN A 139 -7.56 -12.44 -9.00
N PHE A 140 -7.35 -11.29 -8.32
CA PHE A 140 -6.62 -11.26 -7.06
C PHE A 140 -7.31 -12.12 -6.00
N PHE A 141 -8.63 -11.94 -5.80
CA PHE A 141 -9.37 -12.75 -4.84
C PHE A 141 -9.47 -14.22 -5.24
N ALA A 142 -9.60 -14.52 -6.54
CA ALA A 142 -9.62 -15.90 -7.03
C ALA A 142 -8.31 -16.64 -6.76
N LEU A 143 -7.17 -15.94 -6.77
CA LEU A 143 -5.86 -16.54 -6.50
C LEU A 143 -5.51 -16.55 -5.00
N ARG A 144 -5.84 -15.48 -4.29
CA ARG A 144 -5.37 -15.24 -2.92
C ARG A 144 -6.35 -15.66 -1.84
N CYS A 145 -7.67 -15.67 -2.10
CA CYS A 145 -8.67 -16.17 -1.16
C CYS A 145 -8.88 -17.69 -1.33
N THR A 146 -7.80 -18.45 -1.45
CA THR A 146 -7.84 -19.91 -1.63
C THR A 146 -6.99 -20.62 -0.58
N PRO A 147 -7.33 -21.86 -0.18
CA PRO A 147 -6.53 -22.62 0.78
C PRO A 147 -5.06 -22.83 0.37
N ASN A 148 -4.76 -22.80 -0.93
CA ASN A 148 -3.41 -23.00 -1.46
C ASN A 148 -2.55 -21.73 -1.43
N ALA A 149 -3.15 -20.56 -1.22
CA ALA A 149 -2.41 -19.32 -1.02
C ALA A 149 -1.72 -19.33 0.34
N GLN A 150 -0.56 -18.68 0.43
CA GLN A 150 0.14 -18.51 1.70
C GLN A 150 -0.81 -17.86 2.74
N PRO A 151 -0.86 -18.35 3.99
CA PRO A 151 -1.83 -17.90 5.00
C PRO A 151 -1.88 -16.37 5.18
N GLU A 152 -0.72 -15.70 5.17
CA GLU A 152 -0.65 -14.25 5.38
C GLU A 152 -1.29 -13.45 4.24
N ILE A 153 -0.98 -13.76 2.97
CA ILE A 153 -1.62 -13.06 1.84
C ILE A 153 -3.11 -13.40 1.73
N ARG A 154 -3.48 -14.65 2.08
CA ARG A 154 -4.87 -15.10 2.11
C ARG A 154 -5.68 -14.30 3.10
N ARG A 155 -5.16 -14.11 4.32
CA ARG A 155 -5.82 -13.31 5.36
C ARG A 155 -5.95 -11.85 4.93
N ALA A 156 -4.91 -11.25 4.37
CA ALA A 156 -4.98 -9.89 3.85
C ALA A 156 -6.02 -9.75 2.71
N ALA A 157 -6.04 -10.69 1.76
CA ALA A 157 -6.98 -10.69 0.64
C ALA A 157 -8.44 -10.90 1.08
N ALA A 158 -8.67 -11.74 2.09
CA ALA A 158 -9.99 -11.93 2.68
C ALA A 158 -10.53 -10.63 3.29
N LEU A 159 -9.72 -9.95 4.11
CA LEU A 159 -10.08 -8.65 4.69
C LEU A 159 -10.33 -7.58 3.62
N MET A 160 -9.53 -7.56 2.55
CA MET A 160 -9.75 -6.65 1.41
C MET A 160 -11.09 -6.93 0.72
N ARG A 161 -11.45 -8.20 0.55
CA ARG A 161 -12.73 -8.59 -0.05
C ARG A 161 -13.90 -8.19 0.85
N GLU A 162 -13.81 -8.47 2.15
CA GLU A 162 -14.82 -8.07 3.13
C GLU A 162 -15.02 -6.54 3.15
N ALA A 163 -13.93 -5.76 3.15
CA ALA A 163 -13.99 -4.31 3.10
C ALA A 163 -14.61 -3.79 1.79
N LEU A 164 -14.33 -4.43 0.66
CA LEU A 164 -14.93 -4.09 -0.63
C LEU A 164 -16.43 -4.41 -0.67
N ASP A 165 -16.81 -5.60 -0.19
CA ASP A 165 -18.20 -6.08 -0.18
C ASP A 165 -19.07 -5.24 0.76
N ALA A 166 -18.51 -4.77 1.88
CA ALA A 166 -19.18 -3.88 2.81
C ALA A 166 -19.28 -2.42 2.33
N SER A 167 -18.48 -2.02 1.33
CA SER A 167 -18.45 -0.64 0.82
C SER A 167 -19.53 -0.40 -0.24
N THR A 168 -20.16 0.78 -0.19
CA THR A 168 -21.09 1.26 -1.21
C THR A 168 -20.42 2.35 -2.06
N PRO A 169 -20.24 2.16 -3.37
CA PRO A 169 -19.53 3.13 -4.21
C PRO A 169 -20.34 4.41 -4.41
N ARG A 170 -19.63 5.54 -4.39
CA ARG A 170 -20.21 6.86 -4.69
C ARG A 170 -20.14 7.13 -6.19
N ARG A 171 -21.22 7.65 -6.77
CA ARG A 171 -21.24 8.00 -8.20
C ARG A 171 -20.32 9.20 -8.44
N VAL A 172 -19.47 9.11 -9.46
CA VAL A 172 -18.60 10.21 -9.91
C VAL A 172 -18.96 10.51 -11.35
N LYS A 173 -19.32 11.76 -11.64
CA LYS A 173 -19.71 12.20 -12.99
C LYS A 173 -18.49 12.52 -13.84
N ARG A 174 -18.70 12.66 -15.15
CA ARG A 174 -17.67 13.22 -16.05
C ARG A 174 -17.23 14.59 -15.53
N GLY A 175 -15.92 14.83 -15.49
CA GLY A 175 -15.33 16.06 -14.94
C GLY A 175 -15.13 16.07 -13.42
N GLU A 176 -15.77 15.15 -12.69
CA GLU A 176 -15.50 14.92 -11.26
C GLU A 176 -14.37 13.90 -11.06
N TRP A 177 -13.89 13.75 -9.83
CA TRP A 177 -12.66 13.02 -9.53
C TRP A 177 -12.82 12.04 -8.35
N HIS A 178 -12.19 10.88 -8.48
CA HIS A 178 -11.87 9.98 -7.39
C HIS A 178 -10.65 10.54 -6.65
N LEU A 179 -10.86 11.03 -5.43
CA LEU A 179 -9.89 11.75 -4.61
C LEU A 179 -9.72 11.08 -3.23
N PRO A 180 -8.94 9.99 -3.11
CA PRO A 180 -8.71 9.33 -1.83
C PRO A 180 -8.13 10.28 -0.78
N LEU A 181 -8.44 10.04 0.49
CA LEU A 181 -7.88 10.76 1.65
C LEU A 181 -8.22 12.27 1.72
N ILE A 182 -9.17 12.73 0.92
CA ILE A 182 -9.81 14.05 1.05
C ILE A 182 -11.01 13.95 1.99
N GLN A 183 -11.07 14.86 2.96
CA GLN A 183 -12.17 14.97 3.91
C GLN A 183 -13.27 15.90 3.38
N ASP A 184 -14.49 15.77 3.90
CA ASP A 184 -15.64 16.52 3.39
C ASP A 184 -15.55 18.03 3.69
N ASP A 185 -14.88 18.44 4.78
CA ASP A 185 -14.60 19.84 5.13
C ASP A 185 -13.62 20.52 4.16
N GLU A 186 -12.82 19.74 3.42
CA GLU A 186 -11.82 20.23 2.46
C GLU A 186 -12.40 20.45 1.05
N ARG A 187 -13.65 20.01 0.78
CA ARG A 187 -14.29 20.09 -0.54
C ARG A 187 -14.61 21.52 -1.00
N THR A 188 -14.36 22.52 -0.16
CA THR A 188 -14.42 23.95 -0.49
C THR A 188 -13.20 24.44 -1.26
N LEU A 189 -12.09 23.68 -1.23
CA LEU A 189 -10.91 23.95 -2.04
C LEU A 189 -11.20 23.75 -3.52
N ASP A 190 -10.44 24.44 -4.37
CA ASP A 190 -10.52 24.23 -5.82
C ASP A 190 -10.07 22.82 -6.23
N ALA A 191 -10.53 22.38 -7.40
CA ALA A 191 -10.33 21.02 -7.87
C ALA A 191 -8.85 20.65 -8.06
N GLU A 192 -7.98 21.59 -8.45
CA GLU A 192 -6.56 21.31 -8.65
C GLU A 192 -5.84 21.10 -7.31
N ARG A 193 -6.13 21.93 -6.31
CA ARG A 193 -5.60 21.73 -4.95
C ARG A 193 -6.08 20.41 -4.35
N LEU A 194 -7.34 20.04 -4.54
CA LEU A 194 -7.86 18.76 -4.07
C LEU A 194 -7.12 17.55 -4.68
N LYS A 195 -6.87 17.59 -6.00
CA LYS A 195 -6.08 16.55 -6.68
C LYS A 195 -4.66 16.46 -6.13
N ALA A 196 -4.00 17.61 -5.99
CA ALA A 196 -2.63 17.69 -5.49
C ALA A 196 -2.49 17.11 -4.08
N VAL A 197 -3.39 17.52 -3.17
CA VAL A 197 -3.43 17.05 -1.78
C VAL A 197 -3.72 15.56 -1.72
N SER A 198 -4.68 15.07 -2.50
CA SER A 198 -5.02 13.65 -2.55
C SER A 198 -3.83 12.80 -2.99
N ALA A 199 -3.13 13.19 -4.07
CA ALA A 199 -1.94 12.51 -4.55
C ALA A 199 -0.80 12.54 -3.50
N ALA A 200 -0.54 13.69 -2.88
CA ALA A 200 0.48 13.82 -1.83
C ALA A 200 0.20 12.91 -0.63
N ARG A 201 -1.06 12.85 -0.17
CA ARG A 201 -1.47 11.97 0.94
C ARG A 201 -1.34 10.49 0.59
N CYS A 202 -1.64 10.10 -0.65
CA CYS A 202 -1.39 8.73 -1.13
C CYS A 202 0.10 8.37 -1.12
N ALA A 203 1.01 9.34 -1.27
CA ALA A 203 2.45 9.10 -1.15
C ALA A 203 2.91 8.88 0.31
N ARG A 204 2.16 9.37 1.30
CA ARG A 204 2.51 9.40 2.73
C ARG A 204 2.16 8.12 3.50
N VAL A 205 2.15 6.96 2.83
CA VAL A 205 1.77 5.65 3.42
C VAL A 205 2.53 5.31 4.70
N SER A 206 3.78 5.75 4.85
CA SER A 206 4.59 5.57 6.07
C SER A 206 4.40 6.63 7.16
N TYR A 207 3.80 7.78 6.83
CA TYR A 207 3.71 8.97 7.68
C TYR A 207 2.35 9.14 8.35
N LEU A 208 1.26 8.64 7.74
CA LEU A 208 -0.10 8.78 8.28
C LEU A 208 -0.34 8.05 9.62
N THR A 209 0.61 7.23 10.09
CA THR A 209 0.49 6.52 11.36
C THR A 209 1.04 7.26 12.59
N HIS A 210 1.63 8.45 12.45
CA HIS A 210 1.91 9.33 13.60
C HIS A 210 1.51 10.78 13.27
N ASP A 211 0.58 11.28 14.07
CA ASP A 211 -0.05 12.60 14.03
C ASP A 211 -0.99 12.86 12.86
N GLY A 212 -2.29 12.95 13.18
CA GLY A 212 -3.35 13.50 12.35
C GLY A 212 -3.18 14.99 12.01
N GLN A 213 -1.95 15.43 11.75
CA GLN A 213 -1.64 16.74 11.20
C GLN A 213 -1.98 16.75 9.71
N ARG A 214 -3.22 17.18 9.45
CA ARG A 214 -3.68 17.67 8.15
C ARG A 214 -3.04 19.03 7.94
N ASP A 215 -1.93 19.06 7.21
CA ASP A 215 -1.20 20.28 6.89
C ASP A 215 -1.24 20.45 5.37
N LEU A 216 -2.14 21.34 4.94
CA LEU A 216 -2.41 21.59 3.53
C LEU A 216 -1.17 22.10 2.79
N GLU A 217 -0.37 22.95 3.43
CA GLU A 217 0.85 23.51 2.82
C GLU A 217 1.89 22.41 2.61
N ARG A 218 2.12 21.56 3.62
CA ARG A 218 3.05 20.43 3.48
C ARG A 218 2.60 19.41 2.43
N ASP A 219 1.30 19.17 2.30
CA ASP A 219 0.77 18.28 1.26
C ASP A 219 1.02 18.87 -0.15
N LEU A 220 0.83 20.18 -0.34
CA LEU A 220 1.13 20.86 -1.60
C LEU A 220 2.65 20.90 -1.91
N GLU A 221 3.49 21.18 -0.91
CA GLU A 221 4.95 21.12 -1.07
C GLU A 221 5.43 19.71 -1.45
N LEU A 222 4.82 18.68 -0.87
CA LEU A 222 5.13 17.30 -1.22
C LEU A 222 4.68 16.98 -2.66
N TYR A 223 3.50 17.42 -3.06
CA TYR A 223 3.01 17.26 -4.44
C TYR A 223 3.99 17.85 -5.47
N GLU A 224 4.41 19.10 -5.28
CA GLU A 224 5.35 19.76 -6.20
C GLU A 224 6.68 19.01 -6.32
N ARG A 225 7.21 18.55 -5.18
CA ARG A 225 8.44 17.76 -5.15
C ARG A 225 8.29 16.43 -5.88
N LEU A 226 7.19 15.71 -5.66
CA LEU A 226 6.93 14.43 -6.32
C LEU A 226 6.79 14.60 -7.84
N SER A 227 6.15 15.68 -8.28
CA SER A 227 5.99 16.03 -9.69
C SER A 227 7.35 16.34 -10.33
N ALA A 228 8.15 17.20 -9.69
CA ALA A 228 9.48 17.58 -10.15
C ALA A 228 10.45 16.39 -10.24
N ASP A 229 10.44 15.52 -9.22
CA ASP A 229 11.25 14.30 -9.16
C ASP A 229 10.71 13.16 -10.06
N ARG A 230 9.55 13.37 -10.69
CA ARG A 230 8.84 12.37 -11.51
C ARG A 230 8.54 11.09 -10.74
N HIS A 231 8.29 11.21 -9.44
CA HIS A 231 7.81 10.13 -8.60
C HIS A 231 6.29 10.02 -8.77
N LEU A 232 5.85 9.46 -9.90
CA LEU A 232 4.47 9.58 -10.37
C LEU A 232 3.49 8.50 -9.87
N SER A 233 3.95 7.50 -9.09
CA SER A 233 3.04 6.47 -8.56
C SER A 233 1.88 7.03 -7.70
N PRO A 234 2.05 8.07 -6.86
CA PRO A 234 0.95 8.63 -6.08
C PRO A 234 -0.18 9.24 -6.92
N PHE A 235 0.15 9.70 -8.13
CA PHE A 235 -0.79 10.33 -9.06
C PHE A 235 -1.67 9.29 -9.78
N GLU A 236 -1.38 8.00 -9.65
CA GLU A 236 -2.21 6.92 -10.18
C GLU A 236 -3.44 6.66 -9.32
N HIS A 237 -3.42 7.04 -8.04
CA HIS A 237 -4.55 6.87 -7.13
C HIS A 237 -5.68 7.89 -7.37
N VAL A 238 -5.34 9.03 -7.98
CA VAL A 238 -6.28 10.10 -8.34
C VAL A 238 -6.73 9.90 -9.79
N ALA A 239 -8.03 9.80 -10.04
CA ALA A 239 -8.54 9.49 -11.37
C ALA A 239 -9.91 10.14 -11.66
N THR A 240 -10.25 10.29 -12.94
CA THR A 240 -11.55 10.80 -13.42
C THR A 240 -12.20 9.78 -14.37
N PRO A 241 -13.54 9.71 -14.46
CA PRO A 241 -14.19 8.80 -15.42
C PRO A 241 -13.73 9.03 -16.86
N ALA A 242 -13.49 7.94 -17.59
CA ALA A 242 -13.16 7.99 -19.02
C ALA A 242 -14.42 8.13 -19.90
N GLU A 243 -14.23 8.43 -21.19
CA GLU A 243 -15.32 8.47 -22.18
C GLU A 243 -15.98 7.10 -22.42
N ASP A 244 -15.19 6.05 -22.36
CA ASP A 244 -15.59 4.65 -22.54
C ASP A 244 -15.39 3.82 -21.27
N ASP A 245 -15.66 2.51 -21.36
CA ASP A 245 -15.35 1.49 -20.34
C ASP A 245 -14.10 0.66 -20.70
N GLY A 246 -13.24 1.18 -21.58
CA GLY A 246 -12.00 0.56 -22.01
C GLY A 246 -10.88 0.69 -20.98
N PHE A 247 -9.75 0.04 -21.21
CA PHE A 247 -8.56 0.21 -20.37
C PHE A 247 -7.81 1.49 -20.72
N HIS A 248 -7.57 2.32 -19.71
CA HIS A 248 -6.67 3.46 -19.75
C HIS A 248 -5.53 3.18 -18.76
N ALA A 249 -4.37 2.79 -19.29
CA ALA A 249 -3.33 2.12 -18.52
C ALA A 249 -3.87 0.87 -17.81
N ASN A 250 -3.80 0.78 -16.48
CA ASN A 250 -4.27 -0.37 -15.71
C ASN A 250 -5.72 -0.25 -15.21
N PHE A 251 -6.39 0.89 -15.38
CA PHE A 251 -7.77 1.07 -14.95
C PHE A 251 -8.76 0.99 -16.10
N ARG A 252 -9.87 0.30 -15.87
CA ARG A 252 -11.00 0.24 -16.81
C ARG A 252 -11.91 1.45 -16.61
N GLY A 253 -12.27 2.20 -17.64
CA GLY A 253 -13.24 3.30 -17.55
C GLY A 253 -12.81 4.51 -16.69
N TRP A 254 -11.52 4.62 -16.36
CA TRP A 254 -10.97 5.70 -15.53
C TRP A 254 -9.62 6.16 -16.07
N VAL A 255 -9.39 7.47 -16.11
CA VAL A 255 -8.12 8.09 -16.51
C VAL A 255 -7.40 8.61 -15.26
N GLN A 256 -6.19 8.13 -15.04
CA GLN A 256 -5.33 8.55 -13.93
C GLN A 256 -4.78 9.96 -14.13
N MET A 257 -4.66 10.74 -13.04
CA MET A 257 -4.02 12.06 -13.02
C MET A 257 -2.57 12.00 -13.52
N ARG A 258 -1.88 10.87 -13.30
CA ARG A 258 -0.54 10.62 -13.87
C ARG A 258 -0.44 10.99 -15.36
N ARG A 259 -1.46 10.67 -16.16
CA ARG A 259 -1.47 10.94 -17.61
C ARG A 259 -1.33 12.42 -17.93
N SER A 260 -2.01 13.30 -17.20
CA SER A 260 -1.94 14.74 -17.45
C SER A 260 -0.59 15.32 -17.04
N ILE A 261 0.02 14.81 -15.96
CA ILE A 261 1.36 15.20 -15.54
C ILE A 261 2.41 14.79 -16.58
N GLU A 262 2.35 13.55 -17.08
CA GLU A 262 3.26 13.07 -18.12
C GLU A 262 3.10 13.86 -19.44
N ALA A 263 1.88 14.20 -19.82
CA ALA A 263 1.62 15.02 -21.02
C ALA A 263 2.20 16.43 -20.88
N GLY A 264 2.04 17.09 -19.73
CA GLY A 264 2.64 18.40 -19.46
C GLY A 264 4.17 18.38 -19.53
N LEU A 265 4.80 17.31 -19.02
CA LEU A 265 6.24 17.11 -19.10
C LEU A 265 6.74 16.83 -20.54
N ALA A 266 5.92 16.22 -21.39
CA ALA A 266 6.23 15.96 -22.79
C ALA A 266 6.13 17.23 -23.65
N GLY A 267 5.11 18.07 -23.41
CA GLY A 267 4.96 19.37 -24.09
C GLY A 267 6.09 20.36 -23.75
N ALA A 268 6.57 20.36 -22.50
CA ALA A 268 7.73 21.18 -22.12
C ALA A 268 9.05 20.79 -22.84
N ARG A 269 9.13 19.61 -23.47
CA ARG A 269 10.29 19.19 -24.26
C ARG A 269 10.23 19.62 -25.72
N SER A 270 9.05 19.95 -26.26
CA SER A 270 8.93 20.44 -27.65
C SER A 270 9.28 21.92 -27.81
N ASP A 271 9.21 22.71 -26.73
CA ASP A 271 9.52 24.15 -26.75
C ASP A 271 11.00 24.47 -26.53
N VAL A 272 11.85 23.44 -26.38
CA VAL A 272 13.31 23.56 -26.14
C VAL A 272 14.13 22.95 -27.30
N ARG A 273 13.57 22.91 -28.52
CA ARG A 273 14.30 22.50 -29.73
C ARG A 273 14.29 23.56 -30.80
#